data_AF-A0A3G9JUC4-F1
#
_entry.id   AF-A0A3G9JUC4-F1
#
_cell.length_a   1.000
_cell.length_b   1.000
_cell.length_c   1.000
_cell.angle_alpha   90.00
_cell.angle_beta   90.00
_cell.angle_gamma   90.00
#
_symmetry.space_group_name_H-M   'P 1'
#
loop_
_entity.id
_entity.type
_entity.pdbx_description
1 polymer ?
#
loop_
_entity_poly.entity_id
_entity_poly.type
_entity_poly.pdbx_seq_one_letter_code
_entity_poly.pdbx_strand_id
1 'polypeptide(L)'
;MGLLMGIALMITGVAPAIGPTLGGTMIMHVDWRAIFWFLMPFLIFSLCAGSYAIRQSLPLSKPSFDLLGYFFLALSFICLIVGASLSSQGWTSPRVLLLMLGFIVFLMLFVMHSLHHDNPIIHPQIFAVRPFTASLITYVSTNFMTLGLGFLIPNFLQLTLHKSALTAGVIMMPGAVVALLFIPLSGKIYDQRGVKGNALAAVIFMMLAQLLFFFNVSHATLISCLIIYMIYALGQGFSMGTYMTHALAQIPEKESADGNAIFNTLLQLFGAIGTSIVSSVVATSQKGGITASNTAIGTAHGYLLLVALSVVAFICALITIHDDHAAKA
;
A
#
# COMPACT_ATOMS: atom_id res chain seq x y z
N MET A 1 -21.22 6.35 -5.64
CA MET A 1 -19.81 6.18 -6.06
C MET A 1 -19.13 5.01 -5.34
N GLY A 2 -19.28 4.87 -4.01
CA GLY A 2 -18.62 3.83 -3.22
C GLY A 2 -18.79 2.38 -3.71
N LEU A 3 -20.00 1.97 -4.12
CA LEU A 3 -20.23 0.62 -4.68
C LEU A 3 -19.50 0.38 -6.01
N LEU A 4 -19.53 1.34 -6.93
CA LEU A 4 -18.84 1.22 -8.24
C LEU A 4 -17.33 1.23 -8.05
N MET A 5 -16.82 2.10 -7.18
CA MET A 5 -15.40 2.13 -6.80
C MET A 5 -15.01 0.83 -6.09
N GLY A 6 -15.88 0.29 -5.24
CA GLY A 6 -15.71 -1.00 -4.57
C GLY A 6 -15.64 -2.17 -5.56
N ILE A 7 -16.53 -2.21 -6.56
CA ILE A 7 -16.50 -3.25 -7.63
C ILE A 7 -15.24 -3.11 -8.49
N ALA A 8 -14.87 -1.89 -8.88
CA ALA A 8 -13.64 -1.64 -9.64
C ALA A 8 -12.39 -2.08 -8.85
N LEU A 9 -12.32 -1.73 -7.56
CA LEU A 9 -11.24 -2.15 -6.66
C LEU A 9 -11.24 -3.66 -6.42
N MET A 10 -12.42 -4.30 -6.43
CA MET A 10 -12.56 -5.76 -6.33
C MET A 10 -11.88 -6.46 -7.50
N ILE A 11 -12.08 -5.99 -8.74
CA ILE A 11 -11.43 -6.54 -9.93
C ILE A 11 -9.91 -6.44 -9.81
N THR A 12 -9.38 -5.30 -9.37
CA THR A 12 -7.94 -5.13 -9.13
C THR A 12 -7.42 -5.92 -7.93
N GLY A 13 -8.26 -6.16 -6.91
CA GLY A 13 -7.90 -6.93 -5.71
C GLY A 13 -7.90 -8.45 -5.93
N VAL A 14 -8.68 -8.94 -6.90
CA VAL A 14 -8.68 -10.35 -7.33
C VAL A 14 -7.38 -10.70 -8.07
N ALA A 15 -6.79 -9.76 -8.81
CA ALA A 15 -5.61 -10.01 -9.62
C ALA A 15 -4.39 -10.52 -8.80
N PRO A 16 -4.00 -9.91 -7.65
CA PRO A 16 -2.95 -10.45 -6.78
C PRO A 16 -3.27 -11.81 -6.14
N ALA A 17 -4.55 -12.15 -5.93
CA ALA A 17 -4.95 -13.43 -5.33
C ALA A 17 -4.85 -14.58 -6.33
N ILE A 18 -5.24 -14.32 -7.59
CA ILE A 18 -5.22 -15.31 -8.67
C ILE A 18 -3.85 -15.37 -9.35
N GLY A 19 -3.13 -14.25 -9.40
CA GLY A 19 -1.87 -14.09 -10.14
C GLY A 19 -0.79 -15.10 -9.78
N PRO A 20 -0.38 -15.25 -8.52
CA PRO A 20 0.64 -16.23 -8.12
C PRO A 20 0.21 -17.68 -8.35
N THR A 21 -1.08 -17.98 -8.17
CA THR A 21 -1.63 -19.33 -8.36
C THR A 21 -1.60 -19.71 -9.84
N LEU A 22 -2.10 -18.84 -10.72
CA LEU A 22 -2.06 -19.08 -12.17
C LEU A 22 -0.64 -18.99 -12.75
N GLY A 23 0.16 -18.02 -12.30
CA GLY A 23 1.54 -17.87 -12.73
C GLY A 23 2.40 -19.06 -12.31
N GLY A 24 2.25 -19.53 -11.08
CA GLY A 24 2.94 -20.70 -10.56
C GLY A 24 2.57 -21.99 -11.30
N THR A 25 1.28 -22.22 -11.57
CA THR A 25 0.85 -23.41 -12.34
C THR A 25 1.36 -23.39 -13.78
N MET A 26 1.32 -22.22 -14.44
CA MET A 26 1.84 -22.02 -15.79
C MET A 26 3.35 -22.29 -15.87
N ILE A 27 4.13 -21.77 -14.90
CA ILE A 27 5.59 -22.00 -14.84
C ILE A 27 5.90 -23.48 -14.60
N MET A 28 5.13 -24.16 -13.75
CA MET A 28 5.38 -25.58 -13.46
C MET A 28 5.05 -26.52 -14.61
N HIS A 29 4.05 -26.21 -15.44
CA HIS A 29 3.54 -27.15 -16.46
C HIS A 29 3.89 -26.77 -17.90
N VAL A 30 4.19 -25.50 -18.16
CA VAL A 30 4.40 -25.01 -19.53
C VAL A 30 5.74 -24.31 -19.64
N ASP A 31 5.77 -23.00 -19.45
CA ASP A 31 6.95 -22.14 -19.53
C ASP A 31 6.54 -20.73 -19.05
N TRP A 32 7.49 -19.91 -18.62
CA TRP A 32 7.22 -18.53 -18.18
C TRP A 32 6.59 -17.67 -19.30
N ARG A 33 6.91 -17.99 -20.56
CA ARG A 33 6.34 -17.31 -21.76
C ARG A 33 4.84 -17.52 -21.90
N ALA A 34 4.29 -18.64 -21.42
CA ALA A 34 2.87 -18.96 -21.55
C ALA A 34 1.97 -17.96 -20.82
N ILE A 35 2.46 -17.35 -19.74
CA ILE A 35 1.77 -16.31 -18.98
C ILE A 35 1.43 -15.12 -19.89
N PHE A 36 2.38 -14.70 -20.74
CA PHE A 36 2.19 -13.56 -21.64
C PHE A 36 1.21 -13.86 -22.77
N TRP A 37 1.32 -15.06 -23.38
CA TRP A 37 0.38 -15.49 -24.42
C TRP A 37 -1.05 -15.62 -23.90
N PHE A 38 -1.22 -16.10 -22.67
CA PHE A 38 -2.52 -16.21 -22.02
C PHE A 38 -3.16 -14.84 -21.74
N LEU A 39 -2.37 -13.84 -21.32
CA LEU A 39 -2.85 -12.48 -21.06
C LEU A 39 -3.19 -11.70 -22.34
N MET A 40 -2.49 -11.98 -23.45
CA MET A 40 -2.61 -11.24 -24.70
C MET A 40 -4.04 -11.08 -25.24
N PRO A 41 -4.90 -12.13 -25.33
CA PRO A 41 -6.28 -11.96 -25.80
C PRO A 41 -7.12 -11.05 -24.91
N PHE A 42 -6.91 -11.06 -23.59
CA PHE A 42 -7.62 -10.16 -22.66
C PHE A 42 -7.18 -8.70 -22.84
N LEU A 43 -5.89 -8.47 -23.08
CA LEU A 43 -5.36 -7.14 -23.38
C LEU A 43 -5.93 -6.59 -24.68
N ILE A 44 -5.97 -7.41 -25.74
CA ILE A 44 -6.57 -7.02 -27.03
C ILE A 44 -8.06 -6.72 -26.85
N PHE A 45 -8.81 -7.60 -26.16
CA PHE A 45 -10.21 -7.37 -25.89
C PHE A 45 -10.45 -6.08 -25.10
N SER A 46 -9.67 -5.83 -24.06
CA SER A 46 -9.75 -4.61 -23.25
C SER A 46 -9.41 -3.36 -24.07
N LEU A 47 -8.42 -3.41 -24.96
CA LEU A 47 -8.07 -2.32 -25.86
C LEU A 47 -9.22 -2.01 -26.82
N CYS A 48 -9.77 -3.04 -27.46
CA CYS A 48 -10.92 -2.90 -28.35
C CYS A 48 -12.12 -2.34 -27.59
N ALA A 49 -12.53 -2.97 -26.49
CA ALA A 49 -13.67 -2.52 -25.69
C ALA A 49 -13.49 -1.07 -25.20
N GLY A 50 -12.30 -0.71 -24.70
CA GLY A 50 -11.97 0.66 -24.31
C GLY A 50 -12.08 1.65 -25.47
N SER A 51 -11.57 1.30 -26.65
CA SER A 51 -11.64 2.16 -27.83
C SER A 51 -13.06 2.43 -28.33
N TYR A 52 -14.01 1.49 -28.13
CA TYR A 52 -15.41 1.67 -28.51
C TYR A 52 -16.29 2.27 -27.40
N ALA A 53 -15.99 1.99 -26.13
CA ALA A 53 -16.84 2.34 -25.00
C ALA A 53 -16.45 3.66 -24.32
N ILE A 54 -15.17 4.03 -24.30
CA ILE A 54 -14.70 5.27 -23.66
C ILE A 54 -15.06 6.44 -24.57
N ARG A 55 -16.06 7.21 -24.16
CA ARG A 55 -16.44 8.47 -24.82
C ARG A 55 -15.79 9.63 -24.10
N GLN A 56 -15.32 10.61 -24.87
CA GLN A 56 -14.81 11.86 -24.34
C GLN A 56 -15.95 12.59 -23.61
N SER A 57 -15.89 12.65 -22.28
CA SER A 57 -16.90 13.29 -21.43
C SER A 57 -16.53 14.71 -21.00
N LEU A 58 -15.25 15.09 -21.10
CA LEU A 58 -14.73 16.39 -20.66
C LEU A 58 -14.14 17.19 -21.83
N PRO A 59 -14.22 18.53 -21.80
CA PRO A 59 -13.60 19.37 -22.80
C PRO A 59 -12.07 19.17 -22.84
N LEU A 60 -11.48 19.20 -24.04
CA LEU A 60 -10.04 19.13 -24.23
C LEU A 60 -9.38 20.39 -23.66
N SER A 61 -8.68 20.26 -22.54
CA SER A 61 -7.73 21.25 -22.04
C SER A 61 -6.33 20.89 -22.52
N LYS A 62 -5.53 21.88 -22.92
CA LYS A 62 -4.08 21.73 -23.19
C LYS A 62 -3.29 22.42 -22.07
N PRO A 63 -3.30 21.90 -20.84
CA PRO A 63 -2.50 22.49 -19.78
C PRO A 63 -1.01 22.35 -20.14
N SER A 64 -0.21 23.35 -19.77
CA SER A 64 1.25 23.26 -19.85
C SER A 64 1.71 22.18 -18.86
N PHE A 65 2.43 21.17 -19.34
CA PHE A 65 3.00 20.14 -18.47
C PHE A 65 4.25 20.65 -17.77
N ASP A 66 4.26 20.60 -16.44
CA ASP A 66 5.41 21.00 -15.62
C ASP A 66 6.52 19.93 -15.65
N LEU A 67 7.32 20.00 -16.72
CA LEU A 67 8.37 19.03 -17.00
C LEU A 67 9.51 19.10 -15.95
N LEU A 68 9.77 20.28 -15.38
CA LEU A 68 10.82 20.47 -14.38
C LEU A 68 10.40 19.91 -13.02
N GLY A 69 9.16 20.19 -12.58
CA GLY A 69 8.59 19.63 -11.36
C GLY A 69 8.50 18.10 -11.43
N TYR A 70 8.14 17.55 -12.60
CA TYR A 70 8.21 16.10 -12.85
C TYR A 70 9.60 15.52 -12.56
N PHE A 71 10.65 16.15 -13.10
CA PHE A 71 12.02 15.67 -12.90
C PHE A 71 12.46 15.71 -11.44
N PHE A 72 12.16 16.80 -10.71
CA PHE A 72 12.48 16.88 -9.28
C PHE A 72 11.75 15.81 -8.48
N LEU A 73 10.45 15.60 -8.74
CA LEU A 73 9.68 14.58 -8.04
C LEU A 73 10.16 13.16 -8.36
N ALA A 74 10.40 12.86 -9.65
CA ALA A 74 10.89 11.55 -10.09
C ALA A 74 12.25 11.24 -9.48
N LEU A 75 13.18 12.19 -9.48
CA LEU A 75 14.52 11.99 -8.95
C LEU A 75 14.50 11.84 -7.42
N SER A 76 13.62 12.58 -6.73
CA SER A 76 13.36 12.40 -5.30
C SER A 76 12.91 10.96 -5.00
N PHE A 77 11.94 10.42 -5.73
CA PHE A 77 11.45 9.05 -5.51
C PHE A 77 12.49 7.98 -5.86
N ILE A 78 13.26 8.17 -6.94
CA ILE A 78 14.37 7.26 -7.28
C ILE A 78 15.36 7.20 -6.12
N CYS A 79 15.80 8.35 -5.61
CA CYS A 79 16.69 8.44 -4.46
C CYS A 79 16.13 7.70 -3.23
N LEU A 80 14.85 7.90 -2.92
CA LEU A 80 14.20 7.26 -1.77
C LEU A 80 14.09 5.74 -1.93
N ILE A 81 13.60 5.26 -3.08
CA ILE A 81 13.40 3.83 -3.35
C ILE A 81 14.75 3.10 -3.42
N VAL A 82 15.73 3.64 -4.17
CA VAL A 82 17.05 3.02 -4.30
C VAL A 82 17.79 3.05 -2.96
N GLY A 83 17.70 4.16 -2.21
CA GLY A 83 18.31 4.25 -0.89
C GLY A 83 17.69 3.26 0.10
N ALA A 84 16.36 3.11 0.09
CA ALA A 84 15.67 2.10 0.89
C ALA A 84 16.05 0.67 0.48
N SER A 85 16.23 0.39 -0.82
CA SER A 85 16.65 -0.92 -1.33
C SER A 85 18.06 -1.30 -0.87
N LEU A 86 18.97 -0.33 -0.86
CA LEU A 86 20.36 -0.52 -0.43
C LEU A 86 20.52 -0.51 1.11
N SER A 87 19.47 -0.22 1.87
CA SER A 87 19.51 -0.17 3.33
C SER A 87 19.93 -1.49 4.00
N SER A 88 19.74 -2.62 3.32
CA SER A 88 20.24 -3.93 3.74
C SER A 88 21.77 -3.97 3.94
N GLN A 89 22.52 -3.13 3.22
CA GLN A 89 23.97 -2.96 3.37
C GLN A 89 24.35 -2.11 4.59
N GLY A 90 23.37 -1.53 5.28
CA GLY A 90 23.53 -0.68 6.44
C GLY A 90 22.99 0.73 6.20
N TRP A 91 22.11 1.19 7.09
CA TRP A 91 21.49 2.51 7.05
C TRP A 91 22.50 3.67 7.14
N THR A 92 23.67 3.43 7.73
CA THR A 92 24.76 4.41 7.87
C THR A 92 25.78 4.34 6.73
N SER A 93 25.55 3.50 5.72
CA SER A 93 26.41 3.44 4.54
C SER A 93 26.43 4.81 3.83
N PRO A 94 27.60 5.34 3.43
CA PRO A 94 27.70 6.62 2.73
C PRO A 94 26.80 6.69 1.49
N ARG A 95 26.60 5.56 0.80
CA ARG A 95 25.71 5.48 -0.38
C ARG A 95 24.24 5.70 0.00
N VAL A 96 23.78 5.07 1.08
CA VAL A 96 22.39 5.21 1.57
C VAL A 96 22.17 6.64 2.06
N LEU A 97 23.10 7.20 2.82
CA LEU A 97 23.03 8.59 3.31
C LEU A 97 22.99 9.61 2.17
N LEU A 98 23.81 9.43 1.13
CA LEU A 98 23.82 10.31 -0.04
C LEU A 98 22.50 10.24 -0.81
N LEU A 99 21.92 9.05 -0.95
CA LEU A 99 20.61 8.88 -1.57
C LEU A 99 19.49 9.49 -0.72
N MET A 100 19.52 9.33 0.60
CA MET A 100 18.55 9.98 1.50
C MET A 100 18.67 11.50 1.47
N LEU A 101 19.89 12.04 1.40
CA LEU A 101 20.12 13.47 1.22
C LEU A 101 19.58 13.94 -0.14
N GLY A 102 19.85 13.20 -1.21
CA GLY A 102 19.32 13.48 -2.54
C GLY A 102 17.78 13.51 -2.54
N PHE A 103 17.13 12.57 -1.87
CA PHE A 103 15.68 12.55 -1.70
C PHE A 103 15.17 13.86 -1.08
N ILE A 104 15.77 14.31 0.04
CA ILE A 104 15.39 15.54 0.74
C ILE A 104 15.61 16.77 -0.16
N VAL A 105 16.76 16.86 -0.84
CA VAL A 105 17.10 17.98 -1.71
C VAL A 105 16.12 18.08 -2.88
N PHE A 106 15.89 16.99 -3.62
CA PHE A 106 14.98 17.01 -4.77
C PHE A 106 13.53 17.22 -4.36
N LEU A 107 13.11 16.71 -3.19
CA LEU A 107 11.78 17.00 -2.66
C LEU A 107 11.63 18.48 -2.32
N MET A 108 12.64 19.08 -1.70
CA MET A 108 12.63 20.52 -1.37
C MET A 108 12.58 21.38 -2.64
N LEU A 109 13.38 21.04 -3.66
CA LEU A 109 13.34 21.69 -4.96
C LEU A 109 11.97 21.56 -5.62
N PHE A 110 11.36 20.37 -5.56
CA PHE A 110 9.99 20.15 -6.06
C PHE A 110 8.96 21.03 -5.35
N VAL A 111 9.02 21.11 -4.02
CA VAL A 111 8.09 21.94 -3.24
C VAL A 111 8.28 23.42 -3.56
N MET A 112 9.53 23.92 -3.58
CA MET A 112 9.82 25.32 -3.91
C MET A 112 9.38 25.68 -5.33
N HIS A 113 9.62 24.79 -6.30
CA HIS A 113 9.17 24.96 -7.69
C HIS A 113 7.65 24.98 -7.78
N SER A 114 6.97 24.01 -7.16
CA SER A 114 5.51 23.87 -7.21
C SER A 114 4.77 25.03 -6.54
N LEU A 115 5.38 25.68 -5.55
CA LEU A 115 4.80 26.86 -4.89
C LEU A 115 4.82 28.13 -5.76
N HIS A 116 5.72 28.20 -6.75
CA HIS A 116 5.89 29.38 -7.62
C HIS A 116 5.46 29.15 -9.07
N HIS A 117 5.03 27.94 -9.42
CA HIS A 117 4.62 27.59 -10.77
C HIS A 117 3.10 27.75 -10.96
N ASP A 118 2.67 28.23 -12.11
CA ASP A 118 1.25 28.52 -12.38
C ASP A 118 0.39 27.25 -12.55
N ASN A 119 0.99 26.15 -13.02
CA ASN A 119 0.33 24.86 -13.23
C ASN A 119 1.23 23.70 -12.75
N PRO A 120 1.48 23.57 -11.43
CA PRO A 120 2.31 22.50 -10.90
C PRO A 120 1.63 21.13 -11.09
N ILE A 121 2.43 20.06 -11.15
CA ILE A 121 1.88 18.69 -11.25
C ILE A 121 1.04 18.32 -10.02
N ILE A 122 1.45 18.81 -8.85
CA ILE A 122 0.72 18.62 -7.60
C ILE A 122 0.70 19.96 -6.87
N HIS A 123 -0.50 20.45 -6.59
CA HIS A 123 -0.70 21.65 -5.77
C HIS A 123 -0.35 21.36 -4.30
N PRO A 124 0.73 21.95 -3.73
CA PRO A 124 1.13 21.67 -2.34
C PRO A 124 0.07 22.12 -1.32
N GLN A 125 -0.81 23.05 -1.70
CA GLN A 125 -1.88 23.59 -0.87
C GLN A 125 -2.90 22.52 -0.45
N ILE A 126 -3.05 21.44 -1.22
CA ILE A 126 -3.93 20.31 -0.87
C ILE A 126 -3.51 19.69 0.48
N PHE A 127 -2.21 19.67 0.78
CA PHE A 127 -1.68 19.15 2.05
C PHE A 127 -1.97 20.07 3.25
N ALA A 128 -2.39 21.31 3.03
CA ALA A 128 -2.82 22.20 4.12
C ALA A 128 -4.21 21.81 4.67
N VAL A 129 -5.01 21.07 3.90
CA VAL A 129 -6.30 20.53 4.33
C VAL A 129 -6.06 19.38 5.30
N ARG A 130 -6.16 19.67 6.61
CA ARG A 130 -5.84 18.71 7.67
C ARG A 130 -6.58 17.36 7.55
N PRO A 131 -7.89 17.30 7.25
CA PRO A 131 -8.60 16.02 7.04
C PRO A 131 -8.05 15.21 5.86
N PHE A 132 -7.66 15.87 4.77
CA PHE A 132 -7.04 15.24 3.60
C PHE A 132 -5.70 14.63 4.00
N THR A 133 -4.82 15.41 4.62
CA THR A 133 -3.47 14.98 5.01
C THR A 133 -3.51 13.85 6.05
N ALA A 134 -4.39 13.93 7.05
CA ALA A 134 -4.55 12.87 8.04
C ALA A 134 -5.04 11.56 7.41
N SER A 135 -6.02 11.64 6.49
CA SER A 135 -6.52 10.48 5.74
C SER A 135 -5.42 9.88 4.83
N LEU A 136 -4.64 10.73 4.17
CA LEU A 136 -3.54 10.32 3.31
C LEU A 136 -2.42 9.62 4.09
N ILE A 137 -1.98 10.17 5.22
CA ILE A 137 -0.96 9.54 6.08
C ILE A 137 -1.46 8.17 6.55
N THR A 138 -2.73 8.08 6.95
CA THR A 138 -3.32 6.82 7.39
C THR A 138 -3.34 5.80 6.25
N TYR A 139 -3.78 6.20 5.06
CA TYR A 139 -3.81 5.35 3.86
C TYR A 139 -2.42 4.85 3.45
N VAL A 140 -1.44 5.74 3.43
CA VAL A 140 -0.06 5.40 3.07
C VAL A 140 0.54 4.45 4.10
N SER A 141 0.27 4.69 5.39
CA SER A 141 0.72 3.80 6.48
C SER A 141 0.09 2.41 6.37
N THR A 142 -1.21 2.30 6.10
CA THR A 142 -1.88 1.00 5.94
C THR A 142 -1.38 0.20 4.75
N ASN A 143 -1.02 0.89 3.66
CA ASN A 143 -0.44 0.25 2.48
C ASN A 143 1.02 -0.17 2.68
N PHE A 144 1.84 0.64 3.37
CA PHE A 144 3.18 0.24 3.80
C PHE A 144 3.10 -1.05 4.63
N MET A 145 2.19 -1.09 5.61
CA MET A 145 1.97 -2.27 6.44
C MET A 145 1.55 -3.49 5.61
N THR A 146 0.67 -3.29 4.62
CA THR A 146 0.15 -4.36 3.76
C THR A 146 1.26 -5.01 2.94
N LEU A 147 2.06 -4.20 2.26
CA LEU A 147 3.13 -4.71 1.40
C LEU A 147 4.33 -5.21 2.20
N GLY A 148 4.59 -4.64 3.38
CA GLY A 148 5.53 -5.19 4.36
C GLY A 148 5.10 -6.59 4.85
N LEU A 149 3.82 -6.78 5.18
CA LEU A 149 3.29 -8.09 5.60
C LEU A 149 3.25 -9.11 4.48
N GLY A 150 3.00 -8.65 3.25
CA GLY A 150 3.10 -9.47 2.04
C GLY A 150 4.50 -10.10 1.87
N PHE A 151 5.54 -9.48 2.42
CA PHE A 151 6.88 -10.07 2.51
C PHE A 151 7.08 -10.91 3.78
N LEU A 152 6.72 -10.40 4.97
CA LEU A 152 7.01 -11.06 6.24
C LEU A 152 6.39 -12.45 6.35
N ILE A 153 5.13 -12.61 5.95
CA ILE A 153 4.41 -13.87 6.14
C ILE A 153 5.02 -14.98 5.26
N PRO A 154 5.14 -14.84 3.93
CA PRO A 154 5.81 -15.86 3.11
C PRO A 154 7.24 -16.13 3.54
N ASN A 155 7.99 -15.10 3.90
CA ASN A 155 9.38 -15.24 4.31
C ASN A 155 9.49 -16.05 5.61
N PHE A 156 8.64 -15.76 6.61
CA PHE A 156 8.57 -16.50 7.85
C PHE A 156 8.13 -17.96 7.66
N LEU A 157 7.07 -18.20 6.87
CA LEU A 157 6.60 -19.56 6.59
C LEU A 157 7.67 -20.41 5.90
N GLN A 158 8.43 -19.83 4.96
CA GLN A 158 9.45 -20.54 4.21
C GLN A 158 10.74 -20.76 5.00
N LEU A 159 11.27 -19.71 5.63
CA LEU A 159 12.60 -19.77 6.27
C LEU A 159 12.55 -20.21 7.74
N THR A 160 11.46 -19.94 8.46
CA THR A 160 11.31 -20.34 9.87
C THR A 160 10.54 -21.64 10.01
N LEU A 161 9.40 -21.80 9.32
CA LEU A 161 8.56 -23.01 9.42
C LEU A 161 8.87 -24.06 8.34
N HIS A 162 9.87 -23.82 7.49
CA HIS A 162 10.33 -24.73 6.43
C HIS A 162 9.19 -25.21 5.52
N LYS A 163 8.22 -24.34 5.24
CA LYS A 163 7.09 -24.61 4.33
C LYS A 163 7.44 -24.21 2.90
N SER A 164 6.77 -24.83 1.94
CA SER A 164 6.91 -24.47 0.53
C SER A 164 6.30 -23.10 0.22
N ALA A 165 6.78 -22.44 -0.84
CA ALA A 165 6.18 -21.21 -1.35
C ALA A 165 4.70 -21.39 -1.73
N LEU A 166 4.34 -22.56 -2.28
CA LEU A 166 2.95 -22.91 -2.60
C LEU A 166 2.07 -22.90 -1.34
N THR A 167 2.54 -23.54 -0.26
CA THR A 167 1.82 -23.55 1.02
C THR A 167 1.61 -22.14 1.57
N ALA A 168 2.64 -21.29 1.49
CA ALA A 168 2.53 -19.89 1.91
C ALA A 168 1.48 -19.11 1.10
N GLY A 169 1.47 -19.27 -0.23
CA GLY A 169 0.46 -18.67 -1.10
C GLY A 169 -0.96 -19.13 -0.77
N VAL A 170 -1.16 -20.44 -0.59
CA VAL A 170 -2.48 -21.02 -0.25
C VAL A 170 -3.00 -20.49 1.08
N ILE A 171 -2.15 -20.26 2.07
CA ILE A 171 -2.56 -19.72 3.38
C ILE A 171 -2.97 -18.25 3.30
N MET A 172 -2.32 -17.48 2.42
CA MET A 172 -2.66 -16.07 2.22
C MET A 172 -3.93 -15.90 1.38
N MET A 173 -4.29 -16.88 0.56
CA MET A 173 -5.48 -16.77 -0.29
C MET A 173 -6.79 -16.54 0.50
N PRO A 174 -7.10 -17.28 1.59
CA PRO A 174 -8.27 -16.97 2.44
C PRO A 174 -8.29 -15.53 2.96
N GLY A 175 -7.13 -14.99 3.37
CA GLY A 175 -7.04 -13.59 3.79
C GLY A 175 -7.38 -12.63 2.65
N ALA A 176 -6.86 -12.87 1.44
CA ALA A 176 -7.22 -12.06 0.28
C ALA A 176 -8.73 -12.11 -0.03
N VAL A 177 -9.36 -13.29 0.07
CA VAL A 177 -10.82 -13.44 -0.08
C VAL A 177 -11.57 -12.66 1.00
N VAL A 178 -11.13 -12.73 2.26
CA VAL A 178 -11.72 -11.95 3.36
C VAL A 178 -11.61 -10.45 3.09
N ALA A 179 -10.43 -9.94 2.73
CA ALA A 179 -10.28 -8.54 2.35
C ALA A 179 -11.25 -8.17 1.22
N LEU A 180 -11.32 -9.00 0.17
CA LEU A 180 -12.16 -8.78 -1.00
C LEU A 180 -13.65 -8.67 -0.66
N LEU A 181 -14.15 -9.54 0.23
CA LEU A 181 -15.54 -9.55 0.68
C LEU A 181 -15.86 -8.32 1.53
N PHE A 182 -14.90 -7.83 2.31
CA PHE A 182 -15.11 -6.71 3.22
C PHE A 182 -14.91 -5.33 2.59
N ILE A 183 -14.23 -5.22 1.45
CA ILE A 183 -14.13 -3.97 0.66
C ILE A 183 -15.51 -3.37 0.32
N PRO A 184 -16.45 -4.09 -0.36
CA PRO A 184 -17.75 -3.52 -0.70
C PRO A 184 -18.63 -3.28 0.54
N LEU A 185 -18.51 -4.14 1.56
CA LEU A 185 -19.20 -3.96 2.83
C LEU A 185 -18.75 -2.67 3.52
N SER A 186 -17.44 -2.41 3.52
CA SER A 186 -16.85 -1.16 4.01
C SER A 186 -17.41 0.03 3.24
N GLY A 187 -17.46 -0.01 1.90
CA GLY A 187 -18.07 1.05 1.09
C GLY A 187 -19.53 1.35 1.50
N LYS A 188 -20.35 0.30 1.70
CA LYS A 188 -21.74 0.47 2.14
C LYS A 188 -21.85 1.07 3.54
N ILE A 189 -21.01 0.62 4.48
CA ILE A 189 -21.00 1.17 5.85
C ILE A 189 -20.54 2.62 5.84
N TYR A 190 -19.57 2.98 4.98
CA TYR A 190 -19.10 4.34 4.80
C TYR A 190 -20.23 5.26 4.32
N ASP A 191 -20.97 4.84 3.29
CA ASP A 191 -22.09 5.62 2.75
C ASP A 191 -23.22 5.83 3.79
N GLN A 192 -23.41 4.88 4.73
CA GLN A 192 -24.48 4.95 5.73
C GLN A 192 -24.08 5.61 7.06
N ARG A 193 -22.85 5.40 7.51
CA ARG A 193 -22.38 5.77 8.86
C ARG A 193 -21.16 6.69 8.85
N GLY A 194 -20.67 7.08 7.67
CA GLY A 194 -19.49 7.92 7.49
C GLY A 194 -18.16 7.21 7.77
N VAL A 195 -17.09 8.00 7.89
CA VAL A 195 -15.70 7.51 7.97
C VAL A 195 -15.36 6.80 9.28
N LYS A 196 -16.02 7.16 10.39
CA LYS A 196 -15.60 6.82 11.76
C LYS A 196 -15.50 5.33 12.05
N GLY A 197 -16.57 4.59 11.78
CA GLY A 197 -16.62 3.16 12.09
C GLY A 197 -15.59 2.37 11.31
N ASN A 198 -15.48 2.65 10.01
CA ASN A 198 -14.54 1.95 9.13
C ASN A 198 -13.08 2.28 9.44
N ALA A 199 -12.75 3.55 9.67
CA ALA A 199 -11.39 3.97 9.94
C ALA A 199 -10.84 3.31 11.21
N LEU A 200 -11.62 3.33 12.31
CA LEU A 200 -11.21 2.67 13.55
C LEU A 200 -11.12 1.16 13.40
N ALA A 201 -12.12 0.52 12.77
CA ALA A 201 -12.10 -0.92 12.55
C ALA A 201 -10.86 -1.34 11.76
N ALA A 202 -10.53 -0.61 10.69
CA ALA A 202 -9.35 -0.88 9.87
C ALA A 202 -8.06 -0.93 10.69
N VAL A 203 -7.76 0.15 11.42
CA VAL A 203 -6.50 0.24 12.17
C VAL A 203 -6.48 -0.71 13.36
N ILE A 204 -7.59 -0.88 14.07
CA ILE A 204 -7.66 -1.79 15.23
C ILE A 204 -7.42 -3.23 14.82
N PHE A 205 -8.08 -3.73 13.76
CA PHE A 205 -7.86 -5.10 13.30
C PHE A 205 -6.44 -5.32 12.77
N MET A 206 -5.89 -4.34 12.04
CA MET A 206 -4.50 -4.42 11.54
C MET A 206 -3.49 -4.43 12.68
N MET A 207 -3.63 -3.52 13.66
CA MET A 207 -2.76 -3.44 14.83
C MET A 207 -2.88 -4.69 15.71
N LEU A 208 -4.11 -5.17 15.94
CA LEU A 208 -4.37 -6.39 16.71
C LEU A 208 -3.68 -7.59 16.07
N ALA A 209 -3.83 -7.79 14.75
CA ALA A 209 -3.17 -8.88 14.05
C ALA A 209 -1.64 -8.80 14.17
N GLN A 210 -1.07 -7.60 14.08
CA GLN A 210 0.37 -7.41 14.21
C GLN A 210 0.88 -7.73 15.63
N LEU A 211 0.16 -7.28 16.66
CA LEU A 211 0.47 -7.60 18.06
C LEU A 211 0.34 -9.09 18.34
N LEU A 212 -0.75 -9.72 17.89
CA LEU A 212 -0.97 -11.16 18.03
C LEU A 212 0.18 -11.96 17.40
N PHE A 213 0.65 -11.56 16.21
CA PHE A 213 1.79 -12.21 15.58
C PHE A 213 3.08 -12.00 16.38
N PHE A 214 3.36 -10.77 16.80
CA PHE A 214 4.55 -10.43 17.57
C PHE A 214 4.70 -11.32 18.81
N PHE A 215 3.62 -11.48 19.59
CA PHE A 215 3.63 -12.36 20.77
C PHE A 215 3.62 -13.85 20.43
N ASN A 216 3.09 -14.25 19.27
CA ASN A 216 2.99 -15.65 18.87
C ASN A 216 4.20 -16.16 18.06
N VAL A 217 5.14 -15.30 17.63
CA VAL A 217 6.27 -15.65 16.74
C VAL A 217 6.98 -16.95 17.14
N SER A 218 7.29 -17.13 18.42
CA SER A 218 8.08 -18.26 18.91
C SER A 218 7.34 -19.60 18.87
N HIS A 219 6.00 -19.56 18.80
CA HIS A 219 5.11 -20.73 18.79
C HIS A 219 4.20 -20.73 17.57
N ALA A 220 4.55 -19.96 16.55
CA ALA A 220 3.70 -19.76 15.39
C ALA A 220 3.55 -21.10 14.64
N THR A 221 2.30 -21.42 14.33
CA THR A 221 1.93 -22.56 13.50
C THR A 221 1.35 -22.06 12.20
N LEU A 222 1.24 -22.97 11.23
CA LEU A 222 0.57 -22.69 9.97
C LEU A 222 -0.83 -22.07 10.16
N ILE A 223 -1.58 -22.63 11.10
CA ILE A 223 -2.96 -22.24 11.41
C ILE A 223 -2.99 -20.89 12.14
N SER A 224 -2.06 -20.63 13.06
CA SER A 224 -2.03 -19.33 13.73
C SER A 224 -1.66 -18.21 12.75
N CYS A 225 -0.70 -18.43 11.84
CA CYS A 225 -0.41 -17.48 10.77
C CYS A 225 -1.61 -17.21 9.87
N LEU A 226 -2.37 -18.25 9.50
CA LEU A 226 -3.60 -18.12 8.72
C LEU A 226 -4.65 -17.25 9.44
N ILE A 227 -4.95 -17.56 10.70
CA ILE A 227 -5.98 -16.85 11.48
C ILE A 227 -5.57 -15.39 11.66
N ILE A 228 -4.33 -15.14 12.04
CA ILE A 228 -3.81 -13.78 12.24
C ILE A 228 -3.86 -12.99 10.93
N TYR A 229 -3.50 -13.62 9.80
CA TYR A 229 -3.59 -12.96 8.50
C TYR A 229 -5.03 -12.67 8.08
N MET A 230 -5.99 -13.54 8.39
CA MET A 230 -7.41 -13.24 8.16
C MET A 230 -7.88 -12.05 8.99
N ILE A 231 -7.46 -11.92 10.26
CA ILE A 231 -7.76 -10.75 11.10
C ILE A 231 -7.17 -9.48 10.48
N TYR A 232 -5.92 -9.56 10.00
CA TYR A 232 -5.28 -8.44 9.31
C TYR A 232 -6.05 -8.04 8.04
N ALA A 233 -6.46 -9.03 7.25
CA ALA A 233 -7.19 -8.84 6.00
C ALA A 233 -8.58 -8.23 6.22
N LEU A 234 -9.26 -8.52 7.34
CA LEU A 234 -10.48 -7.81 7.73
C LEU A 234 -10.22 -6.30 7.87
N GLY A 235 -9.16 -5.93 8.60
CA GLY A 235 -8.77 -4.53 8.76
C GLY A 235 -8.40 -3.86 7.44
N GLN A 236 -7.66 -4.58 6.58
CA GLN A 236 -7.35 -4.12 5.23
C GLN A 236 -8.61 -3.85 4.39
N GLY A 237 -9.60 -4.74 4.45
CA GLY A 237 -10.87 -4.58 3.75
C GLY A 237 -11.61 -3.30 4.12
N PHE A 238 -11.58 -2.92 5.41
CA PHE A 238 -12.13 -1.64 5.88
C PHE A 238 -11.30 -0.42 5.47
N SER A 239 -10.00 -0.59 5.20
CA SER A 239 -9.08 0.50 4.87
C SER A 239 -9.15 0.94 3.40
N MET A 240 -9.16 -0.01 2.45
CA MET A 240 -8.74 0.21 1.07
C MET A 240 -9.55 1.27 0.31
N GLY A 241 -10.83 1.48 0.67
CA GLY A 241 -11.69 2.52 0.08
C GLY A 241 -12.01 3.70 1.00
N THR A 242 -11.91 3.53 2.32
CA THR A 242 -12.43 4.50 3.31
C THR A 242 -11.62 5.80 3.31
N TYR A 243 -10.29 5.70 3.44
CA TYR A 243 -9.44 6.89 3.61
C TYR A 243 -9.30 7.71 2.32
N MET A 244 -9.18 7.04 1.18
CA MET A 244 -9.11 7.73 -0.12
C MET A 244 -10.43 8.44 -0.42
N THR A 245 -11.56 7.76 -0.25
CA THR A 245 -12.89 8.37 -0.48
C THR A 245 -13.13 9.54 0.46
N HIS A 246 -12.75 9.39 1.74
CA HIS A 246 -12.85 10.47 2.70
C HIS A 246 -11.96 11.66 2.32
N ALA A 247 -10.68 11.44 2.03
CA ALA A 247 -9.76 12.52 1.68
C ALA A 247 -10.23 13.31 0.45
N LEU A 248 -10.65 12.63 -0.61
CA LEU A 248 -11.11 13.28 -1.84
C LEU A 248 -12.41 14.06 -1.62
N ALA A 249 -13.26 13.65 -0.66
CA ALA A 249 -14.46 14.40 -0.30
C ALA A 249 -14.16 15.70 0.48
N GLN A 250 -12.93 15.88 0.99
CA GLN A 250 -12.52 17.05 1.77
C GLN A 250 -11.86 18.15 0.92
N ILE A 251 -11.69 17.91 -0.38
CA ILE A 251 -11.04 18.84 -1.31
C ILE A 251 -12.00 19.22 -2.45
N PRO A 252 -11.83 20.37 -3.11
CA PRO A 252 -12.67 20.77 -4.23
C PRO A 252 -12.67 19.71 -5.35
N GLU A 253 -13.80 19.54 -6.03
CA GLU A 253 -13.93 18.57 -7.12
C GLU A 253 -12.88 18.76 -8.23
N LYS A 254 -12.49 20.02 -8.50
CA LYS A 254 -11.43 20.38 -9.44
C LYS A 254 -10.06 19.81 -9.07
N GLU A 255 -9.80 19.59 -7.78
CA GLU A 255 -8.53 19.07 -7.25
C GLU A 255 -8.59 17.56 -6.98
N SER A 256 -9.76 16.93 -7.15
CA SER A 256 -9.94 15.49 -6.89
C SER A 256 -9.08 14.60 -7.78
N ALA A 257 -8.79 15.04 -9.02
CA ALA A 257 -7.88 14.34 -9.92
C ALA A 257 -6.44 14.34 -9.38
N ASP A 258 -5.94 15.50 -8.96
CA ASP A 258 -4.61 15.66 -8.36
C ASP A 258 -4.51 14.88 -7.05
N GLY A 259 -5.52 14.99 -6.19
CA GLY A 259 -5.63 14.21 -4.96
C GLY A 259 -5.52 12.70 -5.23
N ASN A 260 -6.28 12.20 -6.20
CA ASN A 260 -6.25 10.78 -6.56
C ASN A 260 -4.87 10.36 -7.12
N ALA A 261 -4.23 11.24 -7.91
CA ALA A 261 -2.87 11.02 -8.39
C ALA A 261 -1.86 10.92 -7.23
N ILE A 262 -1.97 11.79 -6.21
CA ILE A 262 -1.15 11.71 -4.99
C ILE A 262 -1.33 10.36 -4.30
N PHE A 263 -2.58 9.92 -4.08
CA PHE A 263 -2.89 8.64 -3.43
C PHE A 263 -2.25 7.45 -4.15
N ASN A 264 -2.43 7.35 -5.47
CA ASN A 264 -1.88 6.25 -6.27
C ASN A 264 -0.35 6.29 -6.34
N THR A 265 0.24 7.48 -6.39
CA THR A 265 1.68 7.66 -6.44
C THR A 265 2.32 7.26 -5.11
N LEU A 266 1.77 7.74 -3.99
CA LEU A 266 2.28 7.42 -2.66
C LEU A 266 2.01 5.97 -2.28
N LEU A 267 0.91 5.37 -2.75
CA LEU A 267 0.66 3.93 -2.63
C LEU A 267 1.84 3.11 -3.18
N GLN A 268 2.27 3.41 -4.40
CA GLN A 268 3.38 2.70 -5.06
C GLN A 268 4.70 2.97 -4.35
N LEU A 269 4.97 4.22 -3.99
CA LEU A 269 6.19 4.64 -3.31
C LEU A 269 6.35 3.97 -1.94
N PHE A 270 5.39 4.15 -1.05
CA PHE A 270 5.44 3.59 0.30
C PHE A 270 5.20 2.08 0.34
N GLY A 271 4.57 1.54 -0.69
CA GLY A 271 4.52 0.10 -0.90
C GLY A 271 5.90 -0.50 -1.13
N ALA A 272 6.66 0.04 -2.08
CA ALA A 272 8.02 -0.41 -2.36
C ALA A 272 8.96 -0.21 -1.16
N ILE A 273 8.90 0.97 -0.53
CA ILE A 273 9.70 1.28 0.65
C ILE A 273 9.31 0.37 1.81
N GLY A 274 8.01 0.09 2.00
CA GLY A 274 7.51 -0.79 3.06
C GLY A 274 8.14 -2.17 3.02
N THR A 275 8.07 -2.83 1.88
CA THR A 275 8.72 -4.13 1.69
C THR A 275 10.24 -4.02 1.89
N SER A 276 10.87 -2.97 1.37
CA SER A 276 12.32 -2.80 1.48
C SER A 276 12.81 -2.63 2.92
N ILE A 277 12.20 -1.73 3.69
CA ILE A 277 12.54 -1.48 5.09
C ILE A 277 12.32 -2.74 5.93
N VAL A 278 11.16 -3.38 5.77
CA VAL A 278 10.83 -4.58 6.51
C VAL A 278 11.81 -5.72 6.17
N SER A 279 12.16 -5.90 4.90
CA SER A 279 13.17 -6.88 4.49
C SER A 279 14.55 -6.58 5.06
N SER A 280 14.95 -5.30 5.14
CA SER A 280 16.21 -4.88 5.76
C SER A 280 16.24 -5.15 7.26
N VAL A 281 15.12 -5.00 7.96
CA VAL A 281 15.00 -5.37 9.39
C VAL A 281 15.23 -6.86 9.57
N VAL A 282 14.61 -7.70 8.74
CA VAL A 282 14.84 -9.16 8.78
C VAL A 282 16.29 -9.50 8.43
N ALA A 283 16.84 -8.91 7.37
CA ALA A 283 18.22 -9.15 6.93
C ALA A 283 19.25 -8.76 8.01
N THR A 284 18.97 -7.72 8.79
CA THR A 284 19.85 -7.31 9.91
C THR A 284 19.95 -8.39 10.98
N SER A 285 18.83 -9.05 11.31
CA SER A 285 18.84 -10.20 12.24
C SER A 285 19.51 -11.44 11.64
N GLN A 286 19.56 -11.57 10.32
CA GLN A 286 20.19 -12.68 9.60
C GLN A 286 21.70 -12.49 9.34
N LYS A 287 22.32 -11.39 9.80
CA LYS A 287 23.77 -11.14 9.61
C LYS A 287 24.67 -12.25 10.15
N GLY A 288 24.25 -12.94 11.21
CA GLY A 288 24.96 -14.10 11.78
C GLY A 288 24.66 -15.43 11.09
N GLY A 289 23.89 -15.43 10.00
CA GLY A 289 23.45 -16.61 9.24
C GLY A 289 21.94 -16.66 9.03
N ILE A 290 21.52 -17.19 7.88
CA ILE A 290 20.09 -17.42 7.56
C ILE A 290 19.64 -18.70 8.28
N THR A 291 19.17 -18.56 9.51
CA THR A 291 18.59 -19.64 10.31
C THR A 291 17.13 -19.36 10.62
N ALA A 292 16.37 -20.41 10.97
CA ALA A 292 14.98 -20.26 11.38
C ALA A 292 14.84 -19.30 12.58
N SER A 293 15.72 -19.42 13.58
CA SER A 293 15.72 -18.56 14.78
C SER A 293 16.00 -17.09 14.45
N ASN A 294 17.05 -16.80 13.68
CA ASN A 294 17.40 -15.43 13.28
C ASN A 294 16.30 -14.79 12.43
N THR A 295 15.67 -15.57 11.56
CA THR A 295 14.55 -15.11 10.74
C THR A 295 13.30 -14.85 11.57
N ALA A 296 13.02 -15.67 12.58
CA ALA A 296 11.91 -15.45 13.52
C ALA A 296 12.10 -14.14 14.31
N ILE A 297 13.31 -13.90 14.82
CA ILE A 297 13.65 -12.66 15.54
C ILE A 297 13.51 -11.43 14.60
N GLY A 298 14.07 -11.52 13.40
CA GLY A 298 13.93 -10.47 12.38
C GLY A 298 12.46 -10.20 12.03
N THR A 299 11.66 -11.26 11.92
CA THR A 299 10.22 -11.15 11.67
C THR A 299 9.52 -10.45 12.83
N ALA A 300 9.81 -10.81 14.09
CA ALA A 300 9.26 -10.12 15.26
C ALA A 300 9.60 -8.62 15.28
N HIS A 301 10.85 -8.24 15.00
CA HIS A 301 11.24 -6.84 14.86
C HIS A 301 10.51 -6.14 13.70
N GLY A 302 10.32 -6.83 12.57
CA GLY A 302 9.51 -6.35 11.46
C GLY A 302 8.06 -6.06 11.89
N TYR A 303 7.43 -6.97 12.62
CA TYR A 303 6.09 -6.75 13.17
C TYR A 303 6.04 -5.59 14.18
N LEU A 304 7.06 -5.43 15.03
CA LEU A 304 7.16 -4.30 15.96
C LEU A 304 7.20 -2.95 15.21
N LEU A 305 7.99 -2.86 14.13
CA LEU A 305 8.02 -1.69 13.24
C LEU A 305 6.62 -1.40 12.69
N LEU A 306 5.91 -2.43 12.22
CA LEU A 306 4.56 -2.27 11.69
C LEU A 306 3.55 -1.86 12.76
N VAL A 307 3.68 -2.35 14.00
CA VAL A 307 2.88 -1.90 15.15
C VAL A 307 3.13 -0.41 15.42
N ALA A 308 4.39 0.05 15.42
CA ALA A 308 4.69 1.48 15.59
C ALA A 308 4.02 2.33 14.49
N LEU A 309 4.05 1.85 13.24
CA LEU A 309 3.35 2.49 12.13
C LEU A 309 1.81 2.49 12.32
N SER A 310 1.26 1.41 12.87
CA SER A 310 -0.19 1.31 13.15
C SER A 310 -0.64 2.30 14.22
N VAL A 311 0.22 2.64 15.19
CA VAL A 311 -0.07 3.69 16.19
C VAL A 311 -0.13 5.06 15.52
N VAL A 312 0.78 5.37 14.59
CA VAL A 312 0.73 6.60 13.80
C VAL A 312 -0.56 6.65 12.97
N ALA A 313 -0.89 5.55 12.29
CA ALA A 313 -2.15 5.43 11.55
C ALA A 313 -3.38 5.60 12.45
N PHE A 314 -3.34 5.10 13.69
CA PHE A 314 -4.44 5.23 14.64
C PHE A 314 -4.64 6.68 15.08
N ILE A 315 -3.56 7.40 15.39
CA ILE A 315 -3.61 8.82 15.76
C ILE A 315 -4.15 9.65 14.58
N CYS A 316 -3.66 9.41 13.36
CA CYS A 316 -4.15 10.11 12.17
C CYS A 316 -5.62 9.76 11.85
N ALA A 317 -6.04 8.51 12.06
CA ALA A 317 -7.44 8.13 11.93
C ALA A 317 -8.33 8.88 12.95
N LEU A 318 -7.89 9.06 14.20
CA LEU A 318 -8.61 9.84 15.19
C LEU A 318 -8.75 11.32 14.80
N ILE A 319 -7.69 11.93 14.26
CA ILE A 319 -7.73 13.30 13.74
C ILE A 319 -8.76 13.41 12.61
N THR A 320 -8.73 12.46 11.67
CA THR A 320 -9.67 12.39 10.54
C THR A 320 -11.12 12.36 11.03
N ILE A 321 -11.39 11.62 12.09
CA ILE A 321 -12.73 11.47 12.69
C ILE A 321 -13.16 12.74 13.44
N HIS A 322 -12.24 13.36 14.18
CA HIS A 322 -12.53 14.56 14.94
C HIS A 322 -12.91 15.71 14.03
N ASP A 323 -12.15 15.90 12.95
CA ASP A 323 -12.39 16.99 12.01
C ASP A 323 -13.67 16.76 11.17
N ASP A 324 -14.03 15.50 10.84
CA ASP A 324 -15.33 15.18 10.19
C ASP A 324 -16.54 15.49 11.08
N HIS A 325 -16.41 15.31 12.39
CA HIS A 325 -17.44 15.73 13.35
C HIS A 325 -17.52 17.26 13.47
N ALA A 326 -16.37 17.96 13.49
CA ALA A 326 -16.34 19.41 13.56
C ALA A 326 -16.92 20.08 12.31
N ALA A 327 -16.77 19.47 11.12
CA ALA A 327 -17.35 19.98 9.87
C ALA A 327 -18.87 19.81 9.78
N LYS A 328 -19.48 18.93 10.59
CA LYS A 328 -20.92 18.63 10.61
C LYS A 328 -21.69 19.30 11.74
N ALA A 329 -21.00 19.95 12.68
CA ALA A 329 -21.56 20.65 13.83
C ALA A 329 -21.70 22.15 13.54
#